data_AF-A0A319CQM4-F1
#
_entry.id   AF-A0A319CQM4-F1
#
_cell.length_a   1.000
_cell.length_b   1.000
_cell.length_c   1.000
_cell.angle_alpha   90.00
_cell.angle_beta   90.00
_cell.angle_gamma   90.00
#
_symmetry.space_group_name_H-M   'P 1'
#
loop_
_entity.id
_entity.type
_entity.pdbx_description
1 polymer ?
#
loop_
_entity_poly.entity_id
_entity_poly.type
_entity_poly.pdbx_seq_one_letter_code
_entity_poly.pdbx_strand_id
1 'polypeptide(L)'
;MRGVQIFSGTSHPLLAETICERLGTQPARADLGKFSNGETSVNIGCSVRNQDIYIVQSGSGKINDSVMELLIMISACKGGSAKSITAVMPYFPYSRQSKKKSHRGAITARMLANLLSIAGVDHVITLDLHVSHKAASQMQGFFGKPVDNLFAEPFIARWIRSNVPGWREAVVVSKNAGGTKRVTSLADTLKLNFGIVTTDRRRPKMPMTMSDSTVFFDSIEEEATPVAKDNDQDPFVLHLQSGSSNDAPSEETRGEPNANMESLAAANYLRPETPSGARRPSELEAAREYTDVRVREVITGRLVQGHLVDDDYPSTGPTSHPASGESTPGQTASREDSEPVPESMMNSMISNTSSIPADHALGGSFDAAESSDDEEEGSVRNYLETEKTITLVGDVRDRTVFIVDDMIDKSKSWIAAAETVVKKGGAKKVYCIATHGLFTEESLEQMEECDSIDHIVVTNSFPVPPQVVKKSKKLIVIDVSSLIAESIRRHHYGESVSALFHLND
;
A
#
# COMPACT_ATOMS: atom_id res chain seq x y z
N MET A 1 14.78 -33.04 1.60
CA MET A 1 15.92 -32.91 0.65
C MET A 1 17.24 -33.34 1.30
N ARG A 2 18.37 -33.42 0.57
CA ARG A 2 19.72 -33.66 1.13
C ARG A 2 20.47 -32.33 1.30
N GLY A 3 21.27 -32.19 2.35
CA GLY A 3 22.09 -30.99 2.57
C GLY A 3 21.31 -29.76 3.09
N VAL A 4 20.08 -29.95 3.58
CA VAL A 4 19.16 -28.89 4.00
C VAL A 4 18.80 -29.08 5.48
N GLN A 5 18.74 -27.98 6.22
CA GLN A 5 18.18 -27.91 7.58
C GLN A 5 17.13 -26.80 7.65
N ILE A 6 15.97 -27.09 8.23
CA ILE A 6 14.87 -26.12 8.39
C ILE A 6 14.62 -25.93 9.89
N PHE A 7 14.95 -24.77 10.43
CA PHE A 7 14.67 -24.42 11.82
C PHE A 7 13.36 -23.63 11.92
N SER A 8 12.62 -23.85 13.00
CA SER A 8 11.58 -22.91 13.43
C SER A 8 12.12 -21.99 14.51
N GLY A 9 11.73 -20.72 14.47
CA GLY A 9 11.72 -19.87 15.67
C GLY A 9 10.42 -20.06 16.49
N THR A 10 10.28 -19.30 17.57
CA THR A 10 9.14 -19.37 18.50
C THR A 10 7.87 -18.68 17.97
N SER A 11 7.94 -17.88 16.89
CA SER A 11 6.77 -17.16 16.36
C SER A 11 5.68 -18.09 15.84
N HIS A 12 6.05 -19.13 15.08
CA HIS A 12 5.09 -19.89 14.28
C HIS A 12 5.52 -21.35 14.02
N PRO A 13 5.68 -22.17 15.08
CA PRO A 13 6.13 -23.56 14.96
C PRO A 13 5.21 -24.41 14.09
N LEU A 14 3.88 -24.23 14.21
CA LEU A 14 2.90 -25.00 13.45
C LEU A 14 3.10 -24.85 11.92
N LEU A 15 3.40 -23.63 11.43
CA LEU A 15 3.68 -23.42 10.01
C LEU A 15 5.00 -24.06 9.59
N ALA A 16 6.04 -23.99 10.43
CA ALA A 16 7.33 -24.63 10.15
C ALA A 16 7.22 -26.16 10.11
N GLU A 17 6.40 -26.75 10.99
CA GLU A 17 6.05 -28.17 10.99
C GLU A 17 5.34 -28.56 9.68
N THR A 18 4.25 -27.88 9.29
CA THR A 18 3.53 -28.19 8.04
C THR A 18 4.40 -27.98 6.78
N ILE A 19 5.31 -26.99 6.78
CA ILE A 19 6.32 -26.84 5.71
C ILE A 19 7.25 -28.07 5.66
N CYS A 20 7.73 -28.54 6.81
CA CYS A 20 8.61 -29.71 6.89
C CYS A 20 7.91 -31.00 6.44
N GLU A 21 6.65 -31.22 6.85
CA GLU A 21 5.82 -32.35 6.40
C GLU A 21 5.69 -32.37 4.87
N ARG A 22 5.36 -31.22 4.26
CA ARG A 22 5.23 -31.08 2.79
C ARG A 22 6.54 -31.31 2.04
N LEU A 23 7.70 -31.09 2.68
CA LEU A 23 9.02 -31.33 2.12
C LEU A 23 9.61 -32.72 2.40
N GLY A 24 8.87 -33.57 3.15
CA GLY A 24 9.37 -34.88 3.59
C GLY A 24 10.59 -34.77 4.51
N THR A 25 10.63 -33.74 5.36
CA THR A 25 11.70 -33.46 6.32
C THR A 25 11.15 -33.29 7.73
N GLN A 26 12.02 -33.25 8.73
CA GLN A 26 11.67 -32.86 10.10
C GLN A 26 12.32 -31.51 10.44
N PRO A 27 11.73 -30.70 11.33
CA PRO A 27 12.38 -29.50 11.83
C PRO A 27 13.73 -29.83 12.48
N ALA A 28 14.75 -29.04 12.16
CA ALA A 28 16.07 -29.13 12.73
C ALA A 28 16.06 -28.66 14.20
N ARG A 29 16.76 -29.37 15.08
CA ARG A 29 16.73 -29.07 16.52
C ARG A 29 17.44 -27.76 16.84
N ALA A 30 16.68 -26.79 17.35
CA ALA A 30 17.19 -25.65 18.11
C ALA A 30 16.50 -25.62 19.48
N ASP A 31 17.29 -25.42 20.54
CA ASP A 31 16.77 -25.18 21.87
C ASP A 31 16.66 -23.66 22.05
N LEU A 32 15.42 -23.14 22.14
CA LEU A 32 15.10 -21.70 22.19
C LEU A 32 14.51 -21.35 23.57
N GLY A 33 14.83 -20.16 24.10
CA GLY A 33 14.29 -19.71 25.37
C GLY A 33 14.63 -18.26 25.73
N LYS A 34 14.33 -17.87 26.96
CA LYS A 34 14.69 -16.57 27.54
C LYS A 34 15.34 -16.71 28.90
N PHE A 35 16.33 -15.88 29.16
CA PHE A 35 16.92 -15.71 30.49
C PHE A 35 15.97 -14.92 31.40
N SER A 36 16.20 -14.97 32.72
CA SER A 36 15.34 -14.32 33.72
C SER A 36 15.30 -12.79 33.64
N ASN A 37 16.27 -12.17 32.97
CA ASN A 37 16.30 -10.74 32.67
C ASN A 37 15.60 -10.37 31.34
N GLY A 38 15.05 -11.35 30.61
CA GLY A 38 14.34 -11.16 29.35
C GLY A 38 15.18 -11.32 28.08
N GLU A 39 16.51 -11.47 28.18
CA GLU A 39 17.37 -11.75 27.02
C GLU A 39 17.00 -13.07 26.34
N THR A 40 17.09 -13.13 25.01
CA THR A 40 16.78 -14.32 24.22
C THR A 40 17.98 -15.24 24.12
N SER A 41 17.77 -16.53 24.40
CA SER A 41 18.77 -17.59 24.33
C SER A 41 18.45 -18.55 23.18
N VAL A 42 19.48 -18.90 22.40
CA VAL A 42 19.39 -19.76 21.22
C VAL A 42 20.56 -20.72 21.22
N ASN A 43 20.29 -22.02 21.14
CA ASN A 43 21.31 -23.06 20.97
C ASN A 43 20.96 -23.97 19.78
N ILE A 44 21.87 -24.13 18.83
CA ILE A 44 21.66 -24.94 17.63
C ILE A 44 22.09 -26.38 17.93
N GLY A 45 21.13 -27.29 18.06
CA GLY A 45 21.31 -28.66 18.53
C GLY A 45 21.79 -29.68 17.49
N CYS A 46 22.16 -29.23 16.28
CA CYS A 46 22.65 -30.07 15.19
C CYS A 46 23.73 -29.37 14.35
N SER A 47 24.54 -30.14 13.61
CA SER A 47 25.58 -29.57 12.75
C SER A 47 25.01 -28.90 11.51
N VAL A 48 25.23 -27.60 11.38
CA VAL A 48 24.84 -26.76 10.22
C VAL A 48 25.95 -26.64 9.17
N ARG A 49 27.13 -27.21 9.41
CA ARG A 49 28.30 -27.04 8.53
C ARG A 49 28.03 -27.50 7.10
N ASN A 50 28.30 -26.62 6.15
CA ASN A 50 28.09 -26.80 4.71
C ASN A 50 26.64 -27.19 4.33
N GLN A 51 25.65 -26.98 5.21
CA GLN A 51 24.22 -27.17 4.91
C GLN A 51 23.60 -25.87 4.41
N ASP A 52 22.57 -25.98 3.57
CA ASP A 52 21.66 -24.88 3.24
C ASP A 52 20.61 -24.75 4.34
N ILE A 53 20.57 -23.58 4.99
CA ILE A 53 19.75 -23.33 6.18
C ILE A 53 18.54 -22.49 5.81
N TYR A 54 17.37 -22.91 6.26
CA TYR A 54 16.13 -22.13 6.22
C TYR A 54 15.67 -21.89 7.66
N ILE A 55 15.40 -20.64 8.02
CA ILE A 55 14.90 -20.27 9.36
C ILE A 55 13.51 -19.68 9.18
N VAL A 56 12.49 -20.43 9.59
CA VAL A 56 11.08 -20.01 9.56
C VAL A 56 10.78 -19.19 10.81
N GLN A 57 10.65 -17.87 10.65
CA GLN A 57 10.24 -16.95 11.70
C GLN A 57 9.39 -15.83 11.09
N SER A 58 8.12 -15.79 11.47
CA SER A 58 7.23 -14.68 11.14
C SER A 58 7.28 -13.58 12.21
N GLY A 59 6.65 -12.44 11.96
CA GLY A 59 6.24 -11.57 13.08
C GLY A 59 5.25 -12.31 14.00
N SER A 60 5.25 -11.95 15.28
CA SER A 60 4.33 -12.47 16.30
C SER A 60 3.82 -11.32 17.18
N GLY A 61 2.94 -11.62 18.15
CA GLY A 61 2.54 -10.67 19.19
C GLY A 61 3.70 -10.13 20.05
N LYS A 62 4.91 -10.72 19.97
CA LYS A 62 6.15 -10.18 20.53
C LYS A 62 7.16 -9.91 19.43
N ILE A 63 6.79 -8.99 18.53
CA ILE A 63 7.50 -8.70 17.28
C ILE A 63 9.03 -8.47 17.45
N ASN A 64 9.45 -7.77 18.50
CA ASN A 64 10.86 -7.53 18.81
C ASN A 64 11.60 -8.79 19.28
N ASP A 65 10.95 -9.64 20.08
CA ASP A 65 11.54 -10.89 20.54
C ASP A 65 11.78 -11.83 19.34
N SER A 66 10.79 -11.98 18.46
CA SER A 66 10.90 -12.83 17.27
C SER A 66 11.97 -12.32 16.27
N VAL A 67 12.12 -10.99 16.13
CA VAL A 67 13.20 -10.37 15.34
C VAL A 67 14.58 -10.66 15.97
N MET A 68 14.75 -10.45 17.27
CA MET A 68 16.03 -10.69 17.93
C MET A 68 16.40 -12.18 17.92
N GLU A 69 15.44 -13.07 18.17
CA GLU A 69 15.64 -14.52 18.08
C GLU A 69 16.12 -14.94 16.68
N LEU A 70 15.48 -14.44 15.62
CA LEU A 70 15.88 -14.69 14.24
C LEU A 70 17.32 -14.22 13.97
N LEU A 71 17.66 -12.99 14.37
CA LEU A 71 19.02 -12.45 14.18
C LEU A 71 20.09 -13.29 14.91
N ILE A 72 19.79 -13.78 16.11
CA ILE A 72 20.67 -14.67 16.87
C ILE A 72 20.77 -16.05 16.20
N MET A 73 19.66 -16.64 15.73
CA MET A 73 19.66 -17.91 14.98
C MET A 73 20.48 -17.83 13.69
N ILE A 74 20.35 -16.75 12.93
CA ILE A 74 21.17 -16.48 11.72
C ILE A 74 22.65 -16.41 12.10
N SER A 75 23.00 -15.61 13.11
CA SER A 75 24.38 -15.43 13.58
C SER A 75 25.02 -16.75 14.04
N ALA A 76 24.29 -17.54 14.83
CA ALA A 76 24.71 -18.87 15.27
C ALA A 76 24.92 -19.83 14.09
N CYS A 77 24.04 -19.82 13.09
CA CYS A 77 24.20 -20.62 11.88
C CYS A 77 25.40 -20.17 11.03
N LYS A 78 25.70 -18.86 10.97
CA LYS A 78 26.86 -18.32 10.24
C LYS A 78 28.16 -18.71 10.94
N GLY A 79 28.24 -18.59 12.26
CA GLY A 79 29.35 -19.09 13.07
C GLY A 79 29.54 -20.62 12.94
N GLY A 80 28.43 -21.37 12.84
CA GLY A 80 28.42 -22.81 12.56
C GLY A 80 28.91 -23.21 11.15
N SER A 81 29.30 -22.25 10.30
CA SER A 81 29.76 -22.48 8.92
C SER A 81 28.69 -23.06 7.99
N ALA A 82 27.46 -22.55 8.06
CA ALA A 82 26.41 -22.79 7.06
C ALA A 82 26.88 -22.43 5.63
N LYS A 83 26.42 -23.19 4.62
CA LYS A 83 26.69 -22.93 3.19
C LYS A 83 25.91 -21.72 2.68
N SER A 84 24.65 -21.62 3.08
CA SER A 84 23.77 -20.46 2.82
C SER A 84 22.75 -20.34 3.94
N ILE A 85 22.31 -19.12 4.25
CA ILE A 85 21.24 -18.88 5.23
C ILE A 85 20.09 -18.10 4.58
N THR A 86 18.92 -18.72 4.57
CA THR A 86 17.67 -18.17 4.05
C THR A 86 16.74 -17.83 5.21
N ALA A 87 16.37 -16.55 5.36
CA ALA A 87 15.35 -16.14 6.31
C ALA A 87 13.97 -16.30 5.66
N VAL A 88 13.09 -17.12 6.24
CA VAL A 88 11.73 -17.35 5.75
C VAL A 88 10.77 -16.62 6.69
N MET A 89 10.24 -15.49 6.23
CA MET A 89 9.52 -14.51 7.03
C MET A 89 8.13 -14.22 6.41
N PRO A 90 7.12 -15.09 6.63
CA PRO A 90 5.85 -15.00 5.92
C PRO A 90 5.11 -13.67 6.12
N TYR A 91 5.12 -13.11 7.33
CA TYR A 91 4.82 -11.70 7.56
C TYR A 91 6.12 -10.98 7.92
N PHE A 92 6.54 -10.00 7.10
CA PHE A 92 7.74 -9.21 7.36
C PHE A 92 7.48 -8.13 8.43
N PRO A 93 8.18 -8.18 9.59
CA PRO A 93 8.05 -7.19 10.65
C PRO A 93 8.37 -5.77 10.17
N TYR A 94 7.74 -4.76 10.80
CA TYR A 94 7.95 -3.34 10.47
C TYR A 94 7.65 -2.94 9.01
N SER A 95 6.96 -3.77 8.23
CA SER A 95 6.58 -3.51 6.83
C SER A 95 5.78 -2.21 6.63
N ARG A 96 4.87 -1.87 7.56
CA ARG A 96 4.18 -0.55 7.65
C ARG A 96 5.09 0.64 7.95
N GLN A 97 6.38 0.43 8.20
CA GLN A 97 7.39 1.48 8.42
C GLN A 97 8.41 1.49 7.27
N SER A 98 7.92 1.27 6.05
CA SER A 98 8.65 1.31 4.78
C SER A 98 8.88 2.72 4.23
N LYS A 99 8.09 3.72 4.64
CA LYS A 99 8.31 5.14 4.28
C LYS A 99 8.26 6.07 5.49
N LYS A 100 8.96 7.21 5.41
CA LYS A 100 8.95 8.24 6.45
C LYS A 100 7.56 8.87 6.56
N LYS A 101 6.86 8.65 7.67
CA LYS A 101 5.55 9.26 7.97
C LYS A 101 5.67 10.72 8.48
N SER A 102 6.85 11.08 8.98
CA SER A 102 7.20 12.43 9.46
C SER A 102 8.61 12.80 9.00
N HIS A 103 8.90 14.10 8.90
CA HIS A 103 10.20 14.64 8.50
C HIS A 103 11.37 14.07 9.32
N ARG A 104 11.16 13.84 10.62
CA ARG A 104 12.14 13.27 11.56
C ARG A 104 11.93 11.76 11.82
N GLY A 105 11.09 11.09 11.02
CA GLY A 105 10.81 9.65 11.14
C GLY A 105 11.89 8.75 10.55
N ALA A 106 11.99 7.54 11.08
CA ALA A 106 12.84 6.45 10.58
C ALA A 106 12.16 5.65 9.44
N ILE A 107 12.94 4.81 8.76
CA ILE A 107 12.44 3.76 7.86
C ILE A 107 12.84 2.41 8.46
N THR A 108 12.05 1.93 9.42
CA THR A 108 12.38 0.78 10.27
C THR A 108 12.41 -0.53 9.48
N ALA A 109 11.62 -0.65 8.40
CA ALA A 109 11.72 -1.79 7.47
C ALA A 109 13.13 -1.92 6.86
N ARG A 110 13.73 -0.79 6.46
CA ARG A 110 15.10 -0.74 5.91
C ARG A 110 16.17 -0.98 6.98
N MET A 111 15.92 -0.52 8.22
CA MET A 111 16.78 -0.86 9.36
C MET A 111 16.81 -2.38 9.59
N LEU A 112 15.66 -3.05 9.55
CA LEU A 112 15.57 -4.50 9.70
C LEU A 112 16.22 -5.26 8.54
N ALA A 113 16.03 -4.83 7.30
CA ALA A 113 16.71 -5.41 6.13
C ALA A 113 18.24 -5.31 6.24
N ASN A 114 18.76 -4.17 6.72
CA ASN A 114 20.18 -4.01 7.02
C ASN A 114 20.65 -4.97 8.13
N LEU A 115 19.89 -5.10 9.23
CA LEU A 115 20.23 -5.99 10.35
C LEU A 115 20.29 -7.47 9.92
N LEU A 116 19.35 -7.93 9.09
CA LEU A 116 19.37 -9.27 8.50
C LEU A 116 20.62 -9.49 7.63
N SER A 117 20.97 -8.51 6.79
CA SER A 117 22.19 -8.58 5.97
C SER A 117 23.48 -8.55 6.79
N ILE A 118 23.49 -7.91 7.95
CA ILE A 118 24.65 -7.85 8.88
C ILE A 118 24.76 -9.15 9.70
N ALA A 119 23.65 -9.72 10.14
CA ALA A 119 23.62 -11.01 10.85
C ALA A 119 24.14 -12.18 9.98
N GLY A 120 24.08 -12.03 8.65
CA GLY A 120 24.68 -12.97 7.70
C GLY A 120 23.67 -13.70 6.80
N VAL A 121 22.44 -13.20 6.64
CA VAL A 121 21.48 -13.73 5.67
C VAL A 121 22.03 -13.66 4.25
N ASP A 122 21.74 -14.68 3.45
CA ASP A 122 22.11 -14.76 2.03
C ASP A 122 20.91 -14.64 1.08
N HIS A 123 19.69 -15.00 1.53
CA HIS A 123 18.42 -14.83 0.81
C HIS A 123 17.24 -14.58 1.78
N VAL A 124 16.19 -13.84 1.39
CA VAL A 124 14.94 -13.69 2.17
C VAL A 124 13.72 -14.16 1.38
N ILE A 125 12.93 -15.10 1.94
CA ILE A 125 11.62 -15.50 1.39
C ILE A 125 10.53 -14.86 2.25
N THR A 126 9.55 -14.19 1.64
CA THR A 126 8.46 -13.47 2.32
C THR A 126 7.15 -13.58 1.53
N LEU A 127 6.02 -13.19 2.11
CA LEU A 127 4.71 -13.16 1.43
C LEU A 127 4.13 -11.72 1.48
N ASP A 128 3.53 -11.25 0.39
CA ASP A 128 2.78 -9.98 0.24
C ASP A 128 3.34 -8.79 1.04
N LEU A 129 4.58 -8.38 0.77
CA LEU A 129 5.15 -7.16 1.34
C LEU A 129 4.18 -5.98 1.17
N HIS A 130 3.86 -5.30 2.28
CA HIS A 130 2.84 -4.27 2.46
C HIS A 130 2.73 -3.19 1.35
N VAL A 131 3.81 -2.89 0.61
CA VAL A 131 3.79 -1.89 -0.45
C VAL A 131 3.20 -2.45 -1.75
N SER A 132 2.25 -1.71 -2.34
CA SER A 132 1.40 -2.10 -3.47
C SER A 132 2.09 -2.82 -4.66
N HIS A 133 1.33 -3.62 -5.42
CA HIS A 133 1.80 -4.58 -6.45
C HIS A 133 2.83 -4.10 -7.50
N LYS A 134 2.98 -2.80 -7.75
CA LYS A 134 4.04 -2.24 -8.64
C LYS A 134 5.16 -1.50 -7.90
N ALA A 135 5.00 -1.25 -6.60
CA ALA A 135 5.95 -0.58 -5.74
C ALA A 135 6.59 -1.52 -4.68
N ALA A 136 6.21 -2.80 -4.60
CA ALA A 136 6.89 -3.83 -3.81
C ALA A 136 8.43 -3.86 -4.06
N SER A 137 8.84 -3.53 -5.28
CA SER A 137 10.22 -3.23 -5.70
C SER A 137 10.97 -2.28 -4.76
N GLN A 138 10.29 -1.29 -4.17
CA GLN A 138 10.89 -0.36 -3.20
C GLN A 138 11.30 -1.05 -1.89
N MET A 139 10.47 -2.00 -1.39
CA MET A 139 10.82 -2.77 -0.19
C MET A 139 11.85 -3.85 -0.49
N GLN A 140 11.77 -4.51 -1.65
CA GLN A 140 12.83 -5.43 -2.11
C GLN A 140 14.19 -4.70 -2.22
N GLY A 141 14.19 -3.46 -2.71
CA GLY A 141 15.36 -2.58 -2.75
C GLY A 141 15.91 -2.12 -1.39
N PHE A 142 15.32 -2.52 -0.25
CA PHE A 142 15.95 -2.34 1.06
C PHE A 142 16.97 -3.42 1.41
N PHE A 143 16.92 -4.58 0.75
CA PHE A 143 17.78 -5.71 1.05
C PHE A 143 19.00 -5.72 0.12
N GLY A 144 20.20 -5.82 0.68
CA GLY A 144 21.44 -6.05 -0.09
C GLY A 144 21.62 -7.50 -0.57
N LYS A 145 20.53 -8.28 -0.60
CA LYS A 145 20.47 -9.73 -0.84
C LYS A 145 19.19 -10.04 -1.63
N PRO A 146 19.13 -11.14 -2.41
CA PRO A 146 17.93 -11.53 -3.12
C PRO A 146 16.72 -11.73 -2.19
N VAL A 147 15.53 -11.37 -2.68
CA VAL A 147 14.26 -11.46 -1.95
C VAL A 147 13.14 -12.04 -2.82
N ASP A 148 12.73 -13.26 -2.52
CA ASP A 148 11.54 -13.87 -3.11
C ASP A 148 10.29 -13.41 -2.35
N ASN A 149 9.62 -12.38 -2.89
CA ASN A 149 8.28 -11.99 -2.45
C ASN A 149 7.24 -12.87 -3.12
N LEU A 150 6.71 -13.83 -2.37
CA LEU A 150 5.56 -14.64 -2.73
C LEU A 150 4.27 -13.81 -2.66
N PHE A 151 3.23 -14.22 -3.40
CA PHE A 151 1.92 -13.55 -3.38
C PHE A 151 0.82 -14.54 -3.01
N ALA A 152 -0.09 -14.16 -2.10
CA ALA A 152 -1.25 -14.99 -1.75
C ALA A 152 -2.43 -14.82 -2.71
N GLU A 153 -2.41 -13.83 -3.61
CA GLU A 153 -3.51 -13.55 -4.55
C GLU A 153 -4.00 -14.81 -5.30
N PRO A 154 -3.16 -15.71 -5.86
CA PRO A 154 -3.64 -16.91 -6.55
C PRO A 154 -4.35 -17.90 -5.61
N PHE A 155 -3.91 -17.99 -4.34
CA PHE A 155 -4.53 -18.84 -3.32
C PHE A 155 -5.87 -18.27 -2.85
N ILE A 156 -5.95 -16.95 -2.66
CA ILE A 156 -7.18 -16.22 -2.35
C ILE A 156 -8.18 -16.35 -3.51
N ALA A 157 -7.74 -16.13 -4.75
CA ALA A 157 -8.58 -16.27 -5.94
C ALA A 157 -9.11 -17.70 -6.12
N ARG A 158 -8.26 -18.73 -5.95
CA ARG A 158 -8.69 -20.14 -5.97
C ARG A 158 -9.66 -20.44 -4.83
N TRP A 159 -9.41 -19.94 -3.61
CA TRP A 159 -10.32 -20.12 -2.48
C TRP A 159 -11.70 -19.49 -2.75
N ILE A 160 -11.76 -18.24 -3.25
CA ILE A 160 -13.01 -17.56 -3.63
C ILE A 160 -13.78 -18.41 -4.66
N ARG A 161 -13.10 -18.83 -5.74
CA ARG A 161 -13.71 -19.62 -6.83
C ARG A 161 -14.34 -20.94 -6.35
N SER A 162 -13.78 -21.57 -5.32
CA SER A 162 -14.23 -22.85 -4.78
C SER A 162 -15.21 -22.76 -3.60
N ASN A 163 -15.19 -21.68 -2.82
CA ASN A 163 -15.92 -21.60 -1.53
C ASN A 163 -17.05 -20.55 -1.49
N VAL A 164 -17.04 -19.55 -2.38
CA VAL A 164 -18.02 -18.45 -2.35
C VAL A 164 -19.13 -18.69 -3.39
N PRO A 165 -20.39 -18.95 -2.99
CA PRO A 165 -21.49 -19.08 -3.94
C PRO A 165 -21.77 -17.74 -4.61
N GLY A 166 -22.00 -17.75 -5.93
CA GLY A 166 -22.28 -16.54 -6.70
C GLY A 166 -21.09 -15.59 -6.90
N TRP A 167 -19.84 -16.03 -6.66
CA TRP A 167 -18.65 -15.16 -6.75
C TRP A 167 -18.48 -14.40 -8.08
N ARG A 168 -19.07 -14.89 -9.18
CA ARG A 168 -19.05 -14.25 -10.52
C ARG A 168 -19.80 -12.93 -10.60
N GLU A 169 -20.72 -12.68 -9.65
CA GLU A 169 -21.53 -11.45 -9.56
C GLU A 169 -20.99 -10.53 -8.45
N ALA A 170 -19.89 -10.90 -7.79
CA ALA A 170 -19.31 -10.16 -6.69
C ALA A 170 -18.48 -8.95 -7.14
N VAL A 171 -18.16 -8.07 -6.19
CA VAL A 171 -17.37 -6.85 -6.40
C VAL A 171 -16.19 -6.83 -5.44
N VAL A 172 -14.99 -6.56 -5.95
CA VAL A 172 -13.78 -6.44 -5.12
C VAL A 172 -13.65 -4.98 -4.68
N VAL A 173 -13.67 -4.69 -3.38
CA VAL A 173 -13.67 -3.34 -2.84
C VAL A 173 -12.40 -3.09 -2.04
N SER A 174 -11.74 -1.95 -2.26
CA SER A 174 -10.59 -1.56 -1.43
C SER A 174 -11.03 -0.82 -0.19
N LYS A 175 -10.44 -1.13 0.96
CA LYS A 175 -10.67 -0.46 2.24
C LYS A 175 -10.23 1.02 2.22
N ASN A 176 -9.24 1.34 1.40
CA ASN A 176 -8.57 2.63 1.32
C ASN A 176 -8.02 2.88 -0.10
N ALA A 177 -7.49 4.08 -0.34
CA ALA A 177 -6.90 4.41 -1.64
C ALA A 177 -5.61 3.61 -1.94
N GLY A 178 -4.81 3.27 -0.92
CA GLY A 178 -3.52 2.58 -1.10
C GLY A 178 -3.65 1.14 -1.62
N GLY A 179 -4.69 0.42 -1.18
CA GLY A 179 -5.00 -0.95 -1.58
C GLY A 179 -5.53 -1.09 -3.00
N THR A 180 -5.89 0.00 -3.69
CA THR A 180 -6.53 -0.01 -5.02
C THR A 180 -5.82 -0.94 -6.02
N LYS A 181 -4.49 -0.87 -6.11
CA LYS A 181 -3.68 -1.70 -7.03
C LYS A 181 -3.76 -3.21 -6.76
N ARG A 182 -4.02 -3.61 -5.51
CA ARG A 182 -4.20 -5.02 -5.10
C ARG A 182 -5.62 -5.49 -5.43
N VAL A 183 -6.59 -4.61 -5.23
CA VAL A 183 -8.00 -4.83 -5.56
C VAL A 183 -8.22 -4.95 -7.07
N THR A 184 -7.61 -4.09 -7.89
CA THR A 184 -7.67 -4.23 -9.35
C THR A 184 -7.01 -5.53 -9.82
N SER A 185 -5.86 -5.91 -9.23
CA SER A 185 -5.16 -7.16 -9.57
C SER A 185 -6.05 -8.39 -9.34
N LEU A 186 -6.65 -8.52 -8.15
CA LEU A 186 -7.58 -9.60 -7.85
C LEU A 186 -8.87 -9.53 -8.68
N ALA A 187 -9.38 -8.33 -8.97
CA ALA A 187 -10.55 -8.14 -9.81
C ALA A 187 -10.30 -8.59 -11.27
N ASP A 188 -9.13 -8.27 -11.84
CA ASP A 188 -8.69 -8.74 -13.15
C ASP A 188 -8.53 -10.27 -13.16
N THR A 189 -7.87 -10.83 -12.13
CA THR A 189 -7.68 -12.29 -11.93
C THR A 189 -9.01 -13.06 -11.78
N LEU A 190 -10.06 -12.43 -11.25
CA LEU A 190 -11.40 -13.02 -11.13
C LEU A 190 -12.36 -12.61 -12.26
N LYS A 191 -12.01 -11.60 -13.07
CA LYS A 191 -12.88 -10.92 -14.06
C LYS A 191 -14.15 -10.34 -13.43
N LEU A 192 -13.97 -9.61 -12.33
CA LEU A 192 -15.03 -8.95 -11.56
C LEU A 192 -14.95 -7.42 -11.67
N ASN A 193 -16.05 -6.75 -11.32
CA ASN A 193 -16.01 -5.30 -11.08
C ASN A 193 -15.26 -5.00 -9.77
N PHE A 194 -14.76 -3.78 -9.65
CA PHE A 194 -14.15 -3.30 -8.41
C PHE A 194 -14.73 -1.96 -7.93
N GLY A 195 -14.53 -1.68 -6.65
CA GLY A 195 -14.86 -0.41 -6.01
C GLY A 195 -13.77 0.05 -5.03
N ILE A 196 -13.87 1.29 -4.57
CA ILE A 196 -12.88 1.89 -3.67
C ILE A 196 -13.61 2.63 -2.54
N VAL A 197 -13.29 2.29 -1.29
CA VAL A 197 -13.63 3.10 -0.12
C VAL A 197 -12.48 4.06 0.16
N THR A 198 -12.82 5.31 0.46
CA THR A 198 -11.88 6.37 0.86
C THR A 198 -12.41 7.08 2.09
N THR A 199 -11.52 7.56 2.97
CA THR A 199 -11.90 8.40 4.12
C THR A 199 -11.22 9.76 4.00
N ASP A 200 -12.01 10.83 3.98
CA ASP A 200 -11.52 12.20 3.87
C ASP A 200 -10.98 12.66 5.24
N ARG A 201 -9.66 12.61 5.42
CA ARG A 201 -8.96 13.19 6.58
C ARG A 201 -8.84 14.70 6.39
N ARG A 202 -9.97 15.42 6.37
CA ARG A 202 -10.00 16.89 6.42
C ARG A 202 -9.29 17.36 7.68
N ARG A 203 -8.05 17.82 7.54
CA ARG A 203 -7.42 18.64 8.58
C ARG A 203 -8.31 19.88 8.77
N PRO A 204 -8.76 20.19 10.00
CA PRO A 204 -9.50 21.43 10.23
C PRO A 204 -8.57 22.59 9.83
N LYS A 205 -8.97 23.37 8.83
CA LYS A 205 -8.36 24.67 8.59
C LYS A 205 -8.70 25.52 9.81
N MET A 206 -7.74 25.73 10.71
CA MET A 206 -7.84 26.84 11.65
C MET A 206 -8.07 28.11 10.82
N PRO A 207 -9.07 28.94 11.17
CA PRO A 207 -9.18 30.25 10.56
C PRO A 207 -7.92 31.03 10.95
N MET A 208 -7.09 31.35 9.96
CA MET A 208 -5.98 32.28 10.14
C MET A 208 -6.58 33.64 10.50
N THR A 209 -6.55 34.00 11.78
CA THR A 209 -6.84 35.36 12.22
C THR A 209 -5.81 36.27 11.56
N MET A 210 -6.28 37.16 10.68
CA MET A 210 -5.47 38.12 9.93
C MET A 210 -4.98 39.22 10.87
N SER A 211 -4.03 38.87 11.72
CA SER A 211 -3.49 39.74 12.78
C SER A 211 -2.00 39.47 13.02
N ASP A 212 -1.20 39.40 11.95
CA ASP A 212 0.19 39.86 12.06
C ASP A 212 0.75 40.45 10.75
N SER A 213 1.44 41.57 10.92
CA SER A 213 2.45 42.19 10.05
C SER A 213 2.27 42.22 8.52
N THR A 214 1.82 43.39 8.03
CA THR A 214 2.05 43.84 6.64
C THR A 214 3.54 44.04 6.34
N VAL A 215 4.03 43.42 5.27
CA VAL A 215 5.24 43.88 4.55
C VAL A 215 4.88 44.08 3.08
N PHE A 216 4.75 45.34 2.68
CA PHE A 216 4.58 45.72 1.28
C PHE A 216 5.89 45.47 0.53
N PHE A 217 5.83 44.77 -0.60
CA PHE A 217 6.84 44.92 -1.64
C PHE A 217 6.36 46.01 -2.60
N ASP A 218 7.01 47.17 -2.49
CA ASP A 218 6.74 48.29 -3.38
C ASP A 218 7.26 48.00 -4.78
N SER A 219 6.57 48.50 -5.81
CA SER A 219 6.85 48.18 -7.21
C SER A 219 7.52 49.36 -7.90
N ILE A 220 8.73 49.16 -8.43
CA ILE A 220 9.39 50.17 -9.24
C ILE A 220 8.69 50.24 -10.60
N GLU A 221 8.00 51.35 -10.83
CA GLU A 221 7.52 51.77 -12.14
C GLU A 221 8.69 52.33 -12.96
N GLU A 222 8.79 51.95 -14.24
CA GLU A 222 9.31 52.83 -15.29
C GLU A 222 8.32 52.82 -16.45
N GLU A 223 7.91 54.00 -16.90
CA GLU A 223 6.85 54.18 -17.90
C GLU A 223 7.39 54.12 -19.34
N ALA A 224 6.71 53.36 -20.21
CA ALA A 224 6.60 53.69 -21.64
C ALA A 224 5.36 53.04 -22.26
N THR A 225 4.53 53.82 -22.95
CA THR A 225 3.27 53.41 -23.60
C THR A 225 3.08 54.24 -24.91
N PRO A 226 2.03 54.05 -25.74
CA PRO A 226 1.19 52.87 -26.05
C PRO A 226 1.05 52.65 -27.60
N VAL A 227 0.03 51.86 -28.02
CA VAL A 227 -0.58 51.74 -29.38
C VAL A 227 0.34 51.25 -30.54
N ALA A 228 -0.15 50.58 -31.60
CA ALA A 228 -1.54 50.22 -31.98
C ALA A 228 -1.63 48.81 -32.60
N LYS A 229 -2.88 48.32 -32.75
CA LYS A 229 -3.24 47.27 -33.72
C LYS A 229 -3.96 47.92 -34.90
N ASP A 230 -3.74 47.39 -36.09
CA ASP A 230 -4.74 47.39 -37.16
C ASP A 230 -4.56 46.14 -38.03
N ASN A 231 -5.61 45.73 -38.75
CA ASN A 231 -5.61 44.52 -39.60
C ASN A 231 -5.36 44.89 -41.07
N ASP A 232 -4.67 44.03 -41.85
CA ASP A 232 -5.33 43.15 -42.84
C ASP A 232 -4.35 42.37 -43.75
N GLN A 233 -4.84 41.22 -44.26
CA GLN A 233 -4.46 40.51 -45.50
C GLN A 233 -3.08 39.82 -45.64
N ASP A 234 -3.12 38.47 -45.64
CA ASP A 234 -2.14 37.52 -46.21
C ASP A 234 -2.11 37.55 -47.77
N PRO A 235 -1.23 36.81 -48.52
CA PRO A 235 -0.23 35.80 -48.12
C PRO A 235 1.18 35.82 -48.83
N PHE A 236 2.10 34.99 -48.29
CA PHE A 236 3.14 34.19 -49.00
C PHE A 236 4.46 34.81 -49.60
N VAL A 237 5.60 34.26 -49.12
CA VAL A 237 6.96 34.08 -49.73
C VAL A 237 7.92 35.28 -49.93
N LEU A 238 9.12 35.13 -49.32
CA LEU A 238 10.44 35.50 -49.87
C LEU A 238 11.44 34.41 -49.43
N HIS A 239 12.16 33.69 -50.29
CA HIS A 239 13.29 34.08 -51.15
C HIS A 239 14.50 34.67 -50.41
N LEU A 240 15.59 33.90 -50.36
CA LEU A 240 16.91 34.31 -49.89
C LEU A 240 17.90 34.20 -51.07
N GLN A 241 18.65 35.26 -51.36
CA GLN A 241 19.62 35.31 -52.48
C GLN A 241 21.07 35.53 -52.00
N SER A 242 22.02 35.48 -52.94
CA SER A 242 23.38 34.96 -52.73
C SER A 242 24.53 35.86 -53.22
N GLY A 243 25.73 35.62 -52.66
CA GLY A 243 27.05 35.98 -53.20
C GLY A 243 28.15 35.51 -52.22
N SER A 244 29.42 35.30 -52.56
CA SER A 244 30.18 35.29 -53.84
C SER A 244 31.66 34.94 -53.50
N SER A 245 32.51 34.29 -54.30
CA SER A 245 32.44 33.65 -55.63
C SER A 245 33.73 32.81 -55.84
N ASN A 246 34.14 32.52 -57.10
CA ASN A 246 35.45 31.95 -57.53
C ASN A 246 35.66 30.43 -57.28
N ASP A 247 36.31 29.64 -58.16
CA ASP A 247 36.65 29.83 -59.57
C ASP A 247 36.82 28.47 -60.31
N ALA A 248 36.90 28.50 -61.65
CA ALA A 248 36.94 27.34 -62.57
C ALA A 248 38.38 27.02 -63.08
N PRO A 249 38.64 26.14 -64.09
CA PRO A 249 37.82 25.19 -64.88
C PRO A 249 38.19 23.71 -64.55
N SER A 250 38.09 22.64 -65.35
CA SER A 250 37.78 22.33 -66.78
C SER A 250 37.40 20.82 -66.92
N GLU A 251 36.78 20.24 -67.97
CA GLU A 251 36.02 20.72 -69.16
C GLU A 251 35.15 19.55 -69.76
N GLU A 252 34.66 19.73 -70.98
CA GLU A 252 33.94 18.88 -71.96
C GLU A 252 34.29 17.36 -72.10
N THR A 253 33.48 16.47 -72.74
CA THR A 253 32.26 16.62 -73.59
C THR A 253 31.32 15.37 -73.65
N ARG A 254 30.00 15.62 -73.77
CA ARG A 254 28.91 14.92 -74.51
C ARG A 254 28.90 13.39 -74.77
N GLY A 255 27.74 12.73 -74.56
CA GLY A 255 27.34 11.54 -75.34
C GLY A 255 26.18 10.67 -74.82
N GLU A 256 24.94 10.91 -75.28
CA GLU A 256 23.76 10.02 -75.23
C GLU A 256 23.09 10.00 -76.64
N PRO A 257 22.09 9.14 -77.00
CA PRO A 257 21.25 8.23 -76.19
C PRO A 257 20.98 6.80 -76.79
N ASN A 258 19.97 6.12 -76.21
CA ASN A 258 19.01 5.15 -76.80
C ASN A 258 19.22 3.61 -76.75
N ALA A 259 18.39 3.00 -75.86
CA ALA A 259 17.27 2.10 -76.19
C ALA A 259 17.44 0.55 -76.32
N ASN A 260 16.55 -0.13 -75.56
CA ASN A 260 15.75 -1.33 -75.90
C ASN A 260 16.35 -2.76 -75.89
N MET A 261 15.93 -3.51 -74.84
CA MET A 261 15.06 -4.71 -74.92
C MET A 261 15.65 -6.13 -74.69
N GLU A 262 14.95 -6.89 -73.84
CA GLU A 262 14.93 -8.38 -73.63
C GLU A 262 16.26 -9.11 -73.32
N SER A 263 16.33 -9.98 -72.31
CA SER A 263 15.44 -11.15 -72.10
C SER A 263 15.54 -11.72 -70.66
N LEU A 264 14.69 -12.70 -70.32
CA LEU A 264 14.54 -13.23 -68.95
C LEU A 264 15.39 -14.48 -68.66
N ALA A 265 15.84 -14.61 -67.40
CA ALA A 265 16.10 -15.89 -66.74
C ALA A 265 15.67 -15.77 -65.26
N ALA A 266 14.89 -16.74 -64.75
CA ALA A 266 14.27 -16.65 -63.43
C ALA A 266 14.64 -17.82 -62.51
N ALA A 267 14.78 -17.53 -61.21
CA ALA A 267 14.84 -18.53 -60.14
C ALA A 267 14.12 -17.96 -58.89
N ASN A 268 12.95 -18.50 -58.57
CA ASN A 268 12.08 -18.00 -57.50
C ASN A 268 12.32 -18.72 -56.17
N TYR A 269 12.29 -17.98 -55.06
CA TYR A 269 11.74 -18.47 -53.78
C TYR A 269 11.07 -17.34 -52.98
N LEU A 270 9.78 -17.14 -53.30
CA LEU A 270 8.65 -16.73 -52.43
C LEU A 270 8.93 -15.90 -51.16
N ARG A 271 8.36 -14.68 -51.11
CA ARG A 271 7.89 -14.03 -49.88
C ARG A 271 6.34 -14.05 -49.86
N PRO A 272 5.68 -14.22 -48.71
CA PRO A 272 4.22 -14.03 -48.59
C PRO A 272 3.81 -12.56 -48.75
N GLU A 273 2.63 -12.30 -49.30
CA GLU A 273 2.07 -10.95 -49.43
C GLU A 273 1.39 -10.46 -48.14
N THR A 274 1.40 -9.13 -47.94
CA THR A 274 0.69 -8.46 -46.85
C THR A 274 -0.78 -8.22 -47.22
N PRO A 275 -1.76 -8.65 -46.38
CA PRO A 275 -3.18 -8.45 -46.67
C PRO A 275 -3.60 -6.98 -46.62
N SER A 276 -4.66 -6.65 -47.37
CA SER A 276 -5.09 -5.28 -47.63
C SER A 276 -5.82 -4.62 -46.45
N GLY A 277 -5.43 -3.37 -46.14
CA GLY A 277 -6.37 -2.35 -45.68
C GLY A 277 -6.78 -2.38 -44.21
N ALA A 278 -5.85 -2.05 -43.31
CA ALA A 278 -6.20 -1.56 -41.96
C ALA A 278 -6.91 -0.19 -42.07
N ARG A 279 -8.23 -0.21 -42.29
CA ARG A 279 -9.06 0.99 -42.38
C ARG A 279 -9.16 1.64 -40.99
N ARG A 280 -8.81 2.92 -40.86
CA ARG A 280 -9.15 3.70 -39.66
C ARG A 280 -10.68 3.70 -39.49
N PRO A 281 -11.22 3.42 -38.29
CA PRO A 281 -12.64 3.64 -38.01
C PRO A 281 -13.03 5.10 -38.31
N SER A 282 -14.26 5.31 -38.73
CA SER A 282 -14.82 6.66 -38.84
C SER A 282 -15.10 7.25 -37.45
N GLU A 283 -15.13 8.57 -37.34
CA GLU A 283 -15.46 9.27 -36.09
C GLU A 283 -16.85 8.87 -35.55
N LEU A 284 -17.76 8.47 -36.46
CA LEU A 284 -19.10 7.95 -36.14
C LEU A 284 -19.12 6.52 -35.59
N GLU A 285 -18.07 5.73 -35.80
CA GLU A 285 -17.90 4.40 -35.19
C GLU A 285 -17.21 4.53 -33.82
N ALA A 286 -16.18 5.38 -33.71
CA ALA A 286 -15.52 5.67 -32.43
C ALA A 286 -16.48 6.23 -31.36
N ALA A 287 -17.53 6.95 -31.79
CA ALA A 287 -18.57 7.50 -30.93
C ALA A 287 -19.56 6.48 -30.33
N ARG A 288 -19.43 5.16 -30.61
CA ARG A 288 -20.44 4.15 -30.23
C ARG A 288 -20.03 3.12 -29.19
N GLU A 289 -18.75 3.05 -28.81
CA GLU A 289 -18.29 2.07 -27.81
C GLU A 289 -17.47 2.67 -26.64
N TYR A 290 -17.46 4.01 -26.53
CA TYR A 290 -17.09 4.71 -25.29
C TYR A 290 -18.35 5.19 -24.56
N THR A 291 -18.88 4.35 -23.67
CA THR A 291 -19.83 4.81 -22.65
C THR A 291 -19.08 5.60 -21.59
N ASP A 292 -18.85 6.90 -21.83
CA ASP A 292 -18.38 7.87 -20.81
C ASP A 292 -19.50 8.18 -19.80
N VAL A 293 -19.97 7.12 -19.16
CA VAL A 293 -20.87 7.18 -18.02
C VAL A 293 -19.99 7.49 -16.81
N ARG A 294 -19.87 8.79 -16.52
CA ARG A 294 -19.41 9.28 -15.20
C ARG A 294 -19.98 8.37 -14.10
N VAL A 295 -19.12 7.92 -13.18
CA VAL A 295 -19.52 7.01 -12.09
C VAL A 295 -20.73 7.58 -11.38
N ARG A 296 -21.91 6.97 -11.61
CA ARG A 296 -23.19 7.49 -11.13
C ARG A 296 -23.41 7.23 -9.64
N GLU A 297 -22.64 6.31 -9.08
CA GLU A 297 -22.77 5.85 -7.70
C GLU A 297 -21.47 6.14 -6.94
N VAL A 298 -21.38 7.40 -6.49
CA VAL A 298 -20.47 7.84 -5.42
C VAL A 298 -21.32 7.98 -4.17
N ILE A 299 -21.10 7.08 -3.20
CA ILE A 299 -21.93 6.93 -2.01
C ILE A 299 -21.16 7.48 -0.81
N THR A 300 -21.66 8.57 -0.22
CA THR A 300 -21.03 9.25 0.92
C THR A 300 -21.74 8.95 2.24
N GLY A 301 -20.97 8.84 3.31
CA GLY A 301 -21.45 8.70 4.68
C GLY A 301 -20.56 9.43 5.69
N ARG A 302 -21.00 9.47 6.94
CA ARG A 302 -20.30 10.15 8.04
C ARG A 302 -19.83 9.11 9.06
N LEU A 303 -18.58 9.22 9.51
CA LEU A 303 -17.98 8.33 10.50
C LEU A 303 -17.79 9.08 11.83
N VAL A 304 -18.29 8.49 12.91
CA VAL A 304 -18.07 8.93 14.30
C VAL A 304 -17.43 7.77 15.06
N GLN A 305 -16.31 8.05 15.74
CA GLN A 305 -15.48 7.10 16.52
C GLN A 305 -14.92 5.85 15.78
N GLY A 306 -15.35 5.61 14.53
CA GLY A 306 -14.99 4.44 13.70
C GLY A 306 -16.18 3.78 13.01
N HIS A 307 -17.42 4.17 13.35
CA HIS A 307 -18.65 3.60 12.81
C HIS A 307 -19.39 4.59 11.91
N LEU A 308 -20.14 4.06 10.95
CA LEU A 308 -21.04 4.82 10.09
C LEU A 308 -22.30 5.24 10.86
N VAL A 309 -22.53 6.55 10.92
CA VAL A 309 -23.73 7.16 11.51
C VAL A 309 -24.69 7.69 10.45
N ASP A 310 -25.95 7.84 10.85
CA ASP A 310 -27.01 8.39 10.01
C ASP A 310 -26.84 9.89 9.74
N ASP A 311 -27.54 10.37 8.71
CA ASP A 311 -27.39 11.75 8.23
C ASP A 311 -27.96 12.78 9.23
N ASP A 312 -28.87 12.35 10.13
CA ASP A 312 -29.44 13.13 11.24
C ASP A 312 -28.62 13.08 12.55
N TYR A 313 -27.52 12.32 12.62
CA TYR A 313 -26.70 12.22 13.83
C TYR A 313 -26.12 13.60 14.24
N PRO A 314 -26.23 14.03 15.51
CA PRO A 314 -25.81 15.36 15.94
C PRO A 314 -24.28 15.52 15.93
N SER A 315 -23.76 16.41 15.08
CA SER A 315 -22.34 16.79 15.11
C SER A 315 -22.02 17.59 16.38
N THR A 316 -21.00 17.19 17.12
CA THR A 316 -20.58 17.78 18.40
C THR A 316 -19.79 19.09 18.25
N GLY A 317 -20.45 20.10 17.69
CA GLY A 317 -20.02 21.49 17.72
C GLY A 317 -20.46 22.22 19.00
N PRO A 318 -19.80 23.33 19.40
CA PRO A 318 -20.21 24.12 20.56
C PRO A 318 -21.59 24.76 20.33
N THR A 319 -22.55 24.46 21.22
CA THR A 319 -23.94 24.89 21.09
C THR A 319 -24.10 26.40 21.33
N SER A 320 -24.17 27.16 20.24
CA SER A 320 -24.57 28.57 20.27
C SER A 320 -26.07 28.70 20.61
N HIS A 321 -26.41 28.70 21.90
CA HIS A 321 -27.77 29.00 22.34
C HIS A 321 -28.15 30.43 21.93
N PRO A 322 -29.29 30.64 21.24
CA PRO A 322 -29.78 31.98 20.95
C PRO A 322 -30.29 32.63 22.24
N ALA A 323 -29.65 33.72 22.66
CA ALA A 323 -30.04 34.46 23.86
C ALA A 323 -31.31 35.31 23.60
N SER A 324 -32.48 34.67 23.71
CA SER A 324 -33.76 35.39 23.83
C SER A 324 -33.85 36.04 25.21
N GLY A 325 -33.63 37.35 25.28
CA GLY A 325 -33.72 38.11 26.52
C GLY A 325 -35.15 38.47 26.90
N GLU A 326 -35.53 38.23 28.15
CA GLU A 326 -36.70 38.81 28.80
C GLU A 326 -36.35 39.17 30.25
N SER A 327 -36.95 40.24 30.80
CA SER A 327 -36.41 40.92 31.98
C SER A 327 -37.45 41.19 33.07
N THR A 328 -37.28 40.59 34.26
CA THR A 328 -38.05 40.91 35.46
C THR A 328 -37.26 40.64 36.75
N PRO A 329 -37.22 41.55 37.74
CA PRO A 329 -36.46 41.37 38.99
C PRO A 329 -37.30 40.78 40.15
N GLY A 330 -36.72 39.89 40.98
CA GLY A 330 -37.46 39.19 42.05
C GLY A 330 -36.62 38.59 43.20
N GLN A 331 -36.24 39.42 44.17
CA GLN A 331 -36.09 39.17 45.62
C GLN A 331 -35.56 37.83 46.22
N THR A 332 -34.52 37.99 47.07
CA THR A 332 -34.30 37.41 48.43
C THR A 332 -33.77 35.98 48.69
N ALA A 333 -32.69 35.96 49.51
CA ALA A 333 -32.28 34.96 50.53
C ALA A 333 -31.75 33.58 50.08
N SER A 334 -30.81 32.93 50.80
CA SER A 334 -29.80 33.37 51.80
C SER A 334 -28.77 32.22 52.09
N ARG A 335 -27.70 32.52 52.85
CA ARG A 335 -26.64 31.61 53.39
C ARG A 335 -25.53 31.19 52.42
N GLU A 336 -24.24 31.50 52.67
CA GLU A 336 -23.29 31.07 53.73
C GLU A 336 -22.65 29.69 53.43
N ASP A 337 -21.32 29.46 53.48
CA ASP A 337 -20.16 30.38 53.43
C ASP A 337 -18.84 29.58 53.21
N SER A 338 -17.88 30.06 52.39
CA SER A 338 -16.47 29.56 52.33
C SER A 338 -15.57 30.39 51.38
N GLU A 339 -14.28 30.54 51.73
CA GLU A 339 -13.35 31.55 51.17
C GLU A 339 -12.80 31.31 49.74
N PRO A 340 -12.34 32.37 49.04
CA PRO A 340 -11.72 32.29 47.70
C PRO A 340 -10.19 32.13 47.73
N VAL A 341 -9.63 31.47 46.71
CA VAL A 341 -8.18 31.43 46.42
C VAL A 341 -7.90 32.14 45.10
N PRO A 342 -7.01 33.16 45.05
CA PRO A 342 -6.77 33.93 43.82
C PRO A 342 -5.66 33.35 42.93
N GLU A 343 -5.96 33.11 41.66
CA GLU A 343 -4.93 32.83 40.64
C GLU A 343 -4.25 34.13 40.18
N SER A 344 -2.99 34.35 40.60
CA SER A 344 -2.02 35.14 39.81
C SER A 344 -0.59 34.98 40.33
N MET A 345 0.25 34.24 39.59
CA MET A 345 1.68 34.53 39.30
C MET A 345 2.39 33.27 38.76
N MET A 346 2.58 33.20 37.43
CA MET A 346 3.70 32.45 36.82
C MET A 346 4.08 33.04 35.45
N ASN A 347 4.36 34.35 35.41
CA ASN A 347 4.95 35.00 34.24
C ASN A 347 6.48 35.04 34.39
N SER A 348 7.22 34.12 33.76
CA SER A 348 8.66 34.24 33.43
C SER A 348 9.18 33.02 32.66
N MET A 349 10.41 33.13 32.12
CA MET A 349 11.20 32.06 31.49
C MET A 349 10.77 31.61 30.08
N ILE A 350 10.54 32.56 29.17
CA ILE A 350 10.85 32.35 27.74
C ILE A 350 12.21 32.99 27.47
N SER A 351 13.26 32.18 27.32
CA SER A 351 14.61 32.65 26.99
C SER A 351 14.80 32.71 25.48
N ASN A 352 14.94 33.92 24.94
CA ASN A 352 15.38 34.11 23.56
C ASN A 352 16.86 33.75 23.41
N THR A 353 17.18 32.86 22.46
CA THR A 353 18.50 32.80 21.82
C THR A 353 18.32 32.75 20.31
N SER A 354 18.70 33.83 19.63
CA SER A 354 18.98 33.83 18.20
C SER A 354 20.33 33.10 17.94
N SER A 355 20.80 32.81 16.73
CA SER A 355 20.37 33.17 15.36
C SER A 355 20.81 32.08 14.36
N ILE A 356 20.22 32.09 13.14
CA ILE A 356 20.82 31.79 11.81
C ILE A 356 19.66 31.63 10.81
N PRO A 357 19.52 32.49 9.79
CA PRO A 357 18.66 32.28 8.63
C PRO A 357 19.44 31.69 7.44
N ALA A 358 18.73 31.49 6.32
CA ALA A 358 19.13 30.79 5.08
C ALA A 358 19.08 29.24 5.17
N ASP A 359 18.71 28.51 4.10
CA ASP A 359 18.56 28.95 2.70
C ASP A 359 17.23 28.56 2.04
N HIS A 360 16.92 29.19 0.91
CA HIS A 360 15.69 28.95 0.13
C HIS A 360 15.74 27.61 -0.61
N ALA A 361 14.81 26.70 -0.31
CA ALA A 361 14.58 25.50 -1.12
C ALA A 361 13.50 25.79 -2.19
N LEU A 362 13.89 25.69 -3.47
CA LEU A 362 13.02 25.88 -4.62
C LEU A 362 11.84 24.89 -4.66
N GLY A 363 10.74 25.30 -5.27
CA GLY A 363 9.51 24.50 -5.37
C GLY A 363 9.70 23.25 -6.23
N GLY A 364 9.59 22.07 -5.61
CA GLY A 364 9.27 20.83 -6.30
C GLY A 364 7.75 20.65 -6.37
N SER A 365 7.23 20.22 -7.53
CA SER A 365 5.82 19.83 -7.67
C SER A 365 5.53 18.63 -6.76
N PHE A 366 4.71 18.84 -5.74
CA PHE A 366 4.41 17.83 -4.73
C PHE A 366 3.37 16.84 -5.27
N ASP A 367 3.86 15.84 -6.01
CA ASP A 367 3.02 14.76 -6.54
C ASP A 367 2.20 14.08 -5.44
N ALA A 368 1.01 13.62 -5.80
CA ALA A 368 -0.02 13.20 -4.84
C ALA A 368 0.51 12.13 -3.88
N ALA A 369 0.55 12.46 -2.58
CA ALA A 369 1.00 11.54 -1.55
C ALA A 369 0.05 10.33 -1.45
N GLU A 370 0.49 9.16 -1.90
CA GLU A 370 -0.24 7.90 -1.71
C GLU A 370 -0.53 7.71 -0.21
N SER A 371 -1.79 7.91 0.17
CA SER A 371 -2.25 7.84 1.56
C SER A 371 -2.09 6.42 2.07
N SER A 372 -1.02 6.20 2.82
CA SER A 372 -0.78 4.99 3.60
C SER A 372 -1.81 4.93 4.72
N ASP A 373 -2.46 3.78 4.89
CA ASP A 373 -3.49 3.59 5.93
C ASP A 373 -2.81 3.35 7.29
N ASP A 374 -2.24 4.44 7.79
CA ASP A 374 -1.55 4.53 9.05
C ASP A 374 -2.35 5.44 9.99
N GLU A 375 -2.99 4.80 10.95
CA GLU A 375 -3.54 5.43 12.14
C GLU A 375 -2.36 5.97 12.97
N GLU A 376 -2.47 7.20 13.46
CA GLU A 376 -1.33 7.89 14.10
C GLU A 376 -1.12 7.40 15.54
N GLU A 377 -0.20 6.46 15.71
CA GLU A 377 0.42 6.17 17.00
C GLU A 377 1.53 7.22 17.27
N GLY A 378 1.20 8.30 17.99
CA GLY A 378 2.21 9.29 18.38
C GLY A 378 1.81 10.76 18.55
N SER A 379 0.54 11.10 18.76
CA SER A 379 0.11 12.50 19.01
C SER A 379 -0.88 12.62 20.18
N VAL A 380 -0.35 12.68 21.41
CA VAL A 380 -1.15 12.96 22.62
C VAL A 380 -1.51 14.45 22.69
N ARG A 381 -2.46 14.86 21.84
CA ARG A 381 -3.22 16.13 21.91
C ARG A 381 -4.46 16.03 21.03
N ASN A 382 -5.59 16.48 21.57
CA ASN A 382 -6.93 16.53 20.97
C ASN A 382 -7.65 15.17 20.83
N TYR A 383 -8.18 14.67 21.96
CA TYR A 383 -9.43 13.88 21.98
C TYR A 383 -10.63 14.78 21.60
N LEU A 384 -10.63 15.31 20.38
CA LEU A 384 -11.80 15.92 19.77
C LEU A 384 -12.41 14.91 18.80
N GLU A 385 -13.71 14.73 18.89
CA GLU A 385 -14.47 13.77 18.07
C GLU A 385 -14.38 14.15 16.59
N THR A 386 -13.36 13.60 15.92
CA THR A 386 -13.04 13.98 14.55
C THR A 386 -13.97 13.22 13.61
N GLU A 387 -15.14 13.80 13.37
CA GLU A 387 -16.07 13.40 12.30
C GLU A 387 -15.31 13.32 10.97
N LYS A 388 -15.43 12.18 10.27
CA LYS A 388 -14.77 11.95 8.97
C LYS A 388 -15.82 11.60 7.93
N THR A 389 -15.66 12.08 6.70
CA THR A 389 -16.46 11.60 5.57
C THR A 389 -15.87 10.29 5.06
N ILE A 390 -16.71 9.28 4.84
CA ILE A 390 -16.37 8.06 4.11
C ILE A 390 -17.08 8.07 2.76
N THR A 391 -16.36 7.69 1.71
CA THR A 391 -16.86 7.72 0.34
C THR A 391 -16.54 6.40 -0.34
N LEU A 392 -17.60 5.67 -0.70
CA LEU A 392 -17.55 4.48 -1.55
C LEU A 392 -17.76 4.88 -3.01
N VAL A 393 -16.91 4.37 -3.89
CA VAL A 393 -17.00 4.57 -5.34
C VAL A 393 -17.14 3.21 -6.00
N GLY A 394 -18.25 2.99 -6.72
CA GLY A 394 -18.57 1.75 -7.43
C GLY A 394 -19.85 1.08 -6.95
N ASP A 395 -20.56 0.43 -7.88
CA ASP A 395 -21.82 -0.27 -7.63
C ASP A 395 -21.59 -1.62 -6.93
N VAL A 396 -22.09 -1.73 -5.69
CA VAL A 396 -22.04 -2.94 -4.84
C VAL A 396 -23.42 -3.52 -4.54
N ARG A 397 -24.50 -2.95 -5.11
CA ARG A 397 -25.87 -3.19 -4.64
C ARG A 397 -26.35 -4.59 -4.99
N ASP A 398 -26.99 -5.25 -4.02
CA ASP A 398 -27.47 -6.64 -4.07
C ASP A 398 -26.39 -7.71 -4.31
N ARG A 399 -25.10 -7.32 -4.36
CA ARG A 399 -23.95 -8.19 -4.66
C ARG A 399 -23.22 -8.64 -3.40
N THR A 400 -22.44 -9.71 -3.55
CA THR A 400 -21.39 -10.08 -2.59
C THR A 400 -20.20 -9.14 -2.76
N VAL A 401 -19.63 -8.66 -1.65
CA VAL A 401 -18.47 -7.77 -1.64
C VAL A 401 -17.27 -8.48 -1.01
N PHE A 402 -16.14 -8.43 -1.70
CA PHE A 402 -14.83 -8.81 -1.19
C PHE A 402 -14.07 -7.54 -0.80
N ILE A 403 -14.06 -7.15 0.48
CA ILE A 403 -13.21 -6.05 0.96
C ILE A 403 -11.79 -6.60 1.08
N VAL A 404 -10.80 -6.02 0.39
CA VAL A 404 -9.43 -6.56 0.34
C VAL A 404 -8.35 -5.53 0.70
N ASP A 405 -7.40 -5.96 1.52
CA ASP A 405 -6.14 -5.25 1.82
C ASP A 405 -5.01 -6.29 2.08
N ASP A 406 -3.78 -5.88 2.41
CA ASP A 406 -2.71 -6.85 2.76
C ASP A 406 -2.80 -7.38 4.19
N MET A 407 -3.26 -6.57 5.15
CA MET A 407 -3.31 -6.99 6.56
C MET A 407 -4.52 -6.46 7.35
N ILE A 408 -5.02 -7.30 8.26
CA ILE A 408 -5.95 -6.91 9.32
C ILE A 408 -5.15 -6.71 10.60
N ASP A 409 -4.91 -5.45 10.95
CA ASP A 409 -4.30 -5.02 12.21
C ASP A 409 -5.39 -4.58 13.20
N LYS A 410 -6.03 -3.43 12.93
CA LYS A 410 -7.14 -2.88 13.74
C LYS A 410 -8.47 -2.94 12.99
N SER A 411 -9.54 -3.17 13.76
CA SER A 411 -10.92 -3.38 13.31
C SER A 411 -11.56 -2.18 12.62
N LYS A 412 -11.35 -0.96 13.16
CA LYS A 412 -12.18 0.22 12.87
C LYS A 412 -12.30 0.57 11.40
N SER A 413 -11.20 0.56 10.64
CA SER A 413 -11.23 0.85 9.20
C SER A 413 -11.89 -0.26 8.37
N TRP A 414 -11.91 -1.51 8.84
CA TRP A 414 -12.63 -2.61 8.21
C TRP A 414 -14.13 -2.54 8.50
N ILE A 415 -14.52 -2.26 9.75
CA ILE A 415 -15.91 -2.08 10.16
C ILE A 415 -16.52 -0.88 9.42
N ALA A 416 -15.85 0.28 9.39
CA ALA A 416 -16.31 1.44 8.64
C ALA A 416 -16.58 1.14 7.15
N ALA A 417 -15.69 0.38 6.51
CA ALA A 417 -15.86 -0.03 5.11
C ALA A 417 -17.03 -1.02 4.93
N ALA A 418 -17.15 -2.02 5.82
CA ALA A 418 -18.22 -3.01 5.82
C ALA A 418 -19.61 -2.37 6.03
N GLU A 419 -19.75 -1.52 7.06
CA GLU A 419 -20.97 -0.76 7.31
C GLU A 419 -21.33 0.16 6.13
N THR A 420 -20.34 0.76 5.46
CA THR A 420 -20.58 1.62 4.29
C THR A 420 -21.12 0.82 3.09
N VAL A 421 -20.50 -0.32 2.74
CA VAL A 421 -20.98 -1.15 1.62
C VAL A 421 -22.35 -1.78 1.91
N VAL A 422 -22.65 -2.16 3.15
CA VAL A 422 -23.97 -2.71 3.54
C VAL A 422 -25.01 -1.60 3.69
N LYS A 423 -24.87 -0.72 4.69
CA LYS A 423 -25.94 0.21 5.12
C LYS A 423 -26.25 1.30 4.08
N LYS A 424 -25.24 1.79 3.35
CA LYS A 424 -25.41 2.83 2.31
C LYS A 424 -25.26 2.27 0.88
N GLY A 425 -24.42 1.26 0.68
CA GLY A 425 -24.21 0.61 -0.62
C GLY A 425 -25.25 -0.45 -1.01
N GLY A 426 -25.95 -1.04 -0.03
CA GLY A 426 -26.90 -2.13 -0.28
C GLY A 426 -26.25 -3.47 -0.64
N ALA A 427 -25.00 -3.71 -0.22
CA ALA A 427 -24.33 -4.99 -0.40
C ALA A 427 -25.05 -6.12 0.35
N LYS A 428 -25.19 -7.27 -0.32
CA LYS A 428 -25.93 -8.44 0.18
C LYS A 428 -25.12 -9.30 1.14
N LYS A 429 -23.79 -9.30 1.01
CA LYS A 429 -22.89 -10.13 1.81
C LYS A 429 -21.47 -9.57 1.80
N VAL A 430 -20.74 -9.59 2.92
CA VAL A 430 -19.38 -9.02 3.03
C VAL A 430 -18.36 -10.04 3.52
N TYR A 431 -17.29 -10.20 2.75
CA TYR A 431 -16.08 -10.92 3.13
C TYR A 431 -14.94 -9.90 3.30
N CYS A 432 -14.34 -9.82 4.50
CA CYS A 432 -13.10 -9.09 4.73
C CYS A 432 -11.93 -10.03 4.49
N ILE A 433 -11.09 -9.77 3.48
CA ILE A 433 -10.01 -10.65 3.04
C ILE A 433 -8.67 -9.93 3.15
N ALA A 434 -7.67 -10.55 3.79
CA ALA A 434 -6.31 -10.05 3.83
C ALA A 434 -5.28 -11.19 3.76
N THR A 435 -4.02 -10.89 3.45
CA THR A 435 -2.96 -11.89 3.58
C THR A 435 -2.63 -12.12 5.06
N HIS A 436 -2.33 -11.06 5.82
CA HIS A 436 -1.85 -11.18 7.21
C HIS A 436 -2.94 -10.81 8.22
N GLY A 437 -3.44 -11.79 8.98
CA GLY A 437 -4.30 -11.54 10.15
C GLY A 437 -3.46 -11.28 11.40
N LEU A 438 -3.08 -10.03 11.64
CA LEU A 438 -2.33 -9.63 12.85
C LEU A 438 -3.24 -9.58 14.08
N PHE A 439 -4.47 -9.08 13.89
CA PHE A 439 -5.52 -8.97 14.91
C PHE A 439 -5.03 -8.40 16.25
N THR A 440 -4.56 -7.15 16.25
CA THR A 440 -4.12 -6.49 17.48
C THR A 440 -5.31 -6.01 18.32
N GLU A 441 -5.09 -5.81 19.62
CA GLU A 441 -6.15 -5.43 20.58
C GLU A 441 -7.35 -6.43 20.52
N GLU A 442 -8.58 -5.95 20.61
CA GLU A 442 -9.81 -6.75 20.52
C GLU A 442 -10.35 -6.83 19.07
N SER A 443 -9.53 -6.51 18.07
CA SER A 443 -9.99 -6.25 16.69
C SER A 443 -10.75 -7.41 16.04
N LEU A 444 -10.32 -8.66 16.27
CA LEU A 444 -11.03 -9.83 15.75
C LEU A 444 -12.40 -10.00 16.42
N GLU A 445 -12.52 -9.69 17.72
CA GLU A 445 -13.78 -9.85 18.44
C GLU A 445 -14.79 -8.78 18.01
N GLN A 446 -14.32 -7.54 17.83
CA GLN A 446 -15.12 -6.44 17.26
C GLN A 446 -15.56 -6.69 15.80
N MET A 447 -14.74 -7.38 14.99
CA MET A 447 -15.13 -7.80 13.63
C MET A 447 -16.06 -9.04 13.65
N GLU A 448 -15.93 -9.92 14.64
CA GLU A 448 -16.85 -11.03 14.88
C GLU A 448 -18.26 -10.52 15.27
N GLU A 449 -18.32 -9.48 16.11
CA GLU A 449 -19.56 -8.82 16.56
C GLU A 449 -20.21 -7.93 15.49
N CYS A 450 -19.48 -7.49 14.47
CA CYS A 450 -20.03 -6.62 13.43
C CYS A 450 -20.99 -7.37 12.48
N ASP A 451 -22.30 -7.10 12.57
CA ASP A 451 -23.33 -7.69 11.69
C ASP A 451 -23.12 -7.37 10.19
N SER A 452 -22.40 -6.31 9.85
CA SER A 452 -22.07 -5.96 8.45
C SER A 452 -20.89 -6.76 7.87
N ILE A 453 -20.32 -7.70 8.62
CA ILE A 453 -19.26 -8.62 8.18
C ILE A 453 -19.75 -10.06 8.32
N ASP A 454 -19.81 -10.83 7.24
CA ASP A 454 -20.18 -12.25 7.28
C ASP A 454 -18.98 -13.17 7.53
N HIS A 455 -17.83 -12.87 6.90
CA HIS A 455 -16.65 -13.72 6.87
C HIS A 455 -15.37 -12.89 6.95
N ILE A 456 -14.37 -13.43 7.65
CA ILE A 456 -13.03 -12.85 7.80
C ILE A 456 -12.05 -13.89 7.26
N VAL A 457 -11.36 -13.59 6.16
CA VAL A 457 -10.49 -14.55 5.45
C VAL A 457 -9.05 -14.07 5.52
N VAL A 458 -8.17 -14.87 6.13
CA VAL A 458 -6.73 -14.57 6.27
C VAL A 458 -5.88 -15.76 5.86
N THR A 459 -4.58 -15.58 5.64
CA THR A 459 -3.65 -16.71 5.51
C THR A 459 -3.00 -17.05 6.86
N ASN A 460 -2.49 -18.28 7.00
CA ASN A 460 -1.64 -18.67 8.13
C ASN A 460 -0.21 -18.06 8.08
N SER A 461 0.03 -16.95 7.39
CA SER A 461 1.33 -16.26 7.40
C SER A 461 1.66 -15.57 8.74
N PHE A 462 0.63 -15.13 9.47
CA PHE A 462 0.76 -14.66 10.86
C PHE A 462 0.24 -15.75 11.83
N PRO A 463 0.86 -15.96 13.00
CA PRO A 463 0.45 -16.99 13.95
C PRO A 463 -0.85 -16.61 14.70
N VAL A 464 -2.00 -17.07 14.21
CA VAL A 464 -3.27 -17.00 14.94
C VAL A 464 -3.41 -18.20 15.88
N PRO A 465 -3.66 -18.02 17.20
CA PRO A 465 -3.75 -19.14 18.14
C PRO A 465 -4.89 -20.13 17.80
N PRO A 466 -4.68 -21.46 17.81
CA PRO A 466 -5.72 -22.43 17.42
C PRO A 466 -7.01 -22.37 18.24
N GLN A 467 -6.97 -21.85 19.47
CA GLN A 467 -8.17 -21.66 20.29
C GLN A 467 -9.02 -20.46 19.81
N VAL A 468 -8.38 -19.41 19.26
CA VAL A 468 -9.05 -18.24 18.67
C VAL A 468 -9.73 -18.65 17.37
N VAL A 469 -9.04 -19.41 16.52
CA VAL A 469 -9.61 -19.98 15.27
C VAL A 469 -10.82 -20.89 15.56
N LYS A 470 -10.85 -21.58 16.71
CA LYS A 470 -12.00 -22.39 17.15
C LYS A 470 -13.12 -21.61 17.85
N LYS A 471 -12.85 -20.41 18.36
CA LYS A 471 -13.84 -19.53 19.03
C LYS A 471 -14.66 -18.74 18.01
N SER A 472 -13.99 -18.23 16.97
CA SER A 472 -14.62 -17.47 15.90
C SER A 472 -15.49 -18.36 14.99
N LYS A 473 -16.60 -17.79 14.50
CA LYS A 473 -17.52 -18.39 13.52
C LYS A 473 -17.30 -17.79 12.13
N LYS A 474 -16.78 -16.56 12.05
CA LYS A 474 -16.53 -15.82 10.79
C LYS A 474 -15.11 -16.01 10.25
N LEU A 475 -14.13 -16.37 11.09
CA LEU A 475 -12.72 -16.48 10.69
C LEU A 475 -12.42 -17.76 9.90
N ILE A 476 -11.79 -17.58 8.75
CA ILE A 476 -11.34 -18.63 7.84
C ILE A 476 -9.84 -18.41 7.60
N VAL A 477 -9.04 -19.46 7.78
CA VAL A 477 -7.58 -19.41 7.61
C VAL A 477 -7.16 -20.26 6.41
N ILE A 478 -6.65 -19.61 5.37
CA ILE A 478 -6.06 -20.24 4.18
C ILE A 478 -4.62 -20.69 4.48
N ASP A 479 -4.30 -21.93 4.13
CA ASP A 479 -2.96 -22.47 4.31
C ASP A 479 -2.02 -22.11 3.13
N VAL A 480 -0.96 -21.36 3.43
CA VAL A 480 0.12 -21.01 2.48
C VAL A 480 1.40 -21.83 2.70
N SER A 481 1.41 -22.83 3.59
CA SER A 481 2.58 -23.70 3.81
C SER A 481 3.03 -24.43 2.54
N SER A 482 2.11 -24.74 1.62
CA SER A 482 2.42 -25.33 0.31
C SER A 482 3.18 -24.38 -0.63
N LEU A 483 2.79 -23.10 -0.65
CA LEU A 483 3.47 -22.04 -1.41
C LEU A 483 4.90 -21.80 -0.87
N ILE A 484 5.05 -21.76 0.45
CA ILE A 484 6.34 -21.55 1.11
C ILE A 484 7.25 -22.79 0.97
N ALA A 485 6.71 -24.00 1.15
CA ALA A 485 7.46 -25.24 0.94
C ALA A 485 7.96 -25.36 -0.51
N GLU A 486 7.12 -25.10 -1.51
CA GLU A 486 7.52 -25.17 -2.91
C GLU A 486 8.54 -24.07 -3.28
N SER A 487 8.46 -22.88 -2.67
CA SER A 487 9.50 -21.84 -2.79
C SER A 487 10.85 -22.30 -2.20
N ILE A 488 10.86 -22.86 -0.98
CA ILE A 488 12.06 -23.44 -0.35
C ILE A 488 12.65 -24.57 -1.21
N ARG A 489 11.79 -25.43 -1.79
CA ARG A 489 12.19 -26.51 -2.69
C ARG A 489 12.88 -25.96 -3.94
N ARG A 490 12.26 -24.98 -4.60
CA ARG A 490 12.79 -24.35 -5.82
C ARG A 490 14.10 -23.61 -5.57
N HIS A 491 14.17 -22.82 -4.51
CA HIS A 491 15.39 -22.10 -4.10
C HIS A 491 16.57 -23.06 -3.88
N HIS A 492 16.36 -24.19 -3.17
CA HIS A 492 17.41 -25.19 -2.95
C HIS A 492 17.91 -25.85 -4.24
N TYR A 493 17.02 -26.11 -5.21
CA TYR A 493 17.38 -26.76 -6.48
C TYR A 493 17.78 -25.78 -7.62
N GLY A 494 17.68 -24.46 -7.40
CA GLY A 494 17.92 -23.46 -8.43
C GLY A 494 16.84 -23.40 -9.51
N GLU A 495 15.63 -23.90 -9.21
CA GLU A 495 14.47 -23.82 -10.11
C GLU A 495 13.82 -22.44 -10.07
N SER A 496 13.16 -22.02 -11.15
CA SER A 496 12.49 -20.71 -11.15
C SER A 496 11.31 -20.67 -10.17
N VAL A 497 11.41 -19.76 -9.20
CA VAL A 497 10.34 -19.38 -8.28
C VAL A 497 9.23 -18.57 -9.00
N SER A 498 9.53 -17.93 -10.14
CA SER A 498 8.54 -17.12 -10.87
C SER A 498 7.32 -17.90 -11.38
N ALA A 499 7.45 -19.23 -11.54
CA ALA A 499 6.34 -20.10 -11.89
C ALA A 499 5.21 -20.07 -10.83
N LEU A 500 5.52 -19.77 -9.57
CA LEU A 500 4.53 -19.65 -8.48
C LEU A 500 3.64 -18.41 -8.63
N PHE A 501 4.09 -17.39 -9.36
CA PHE A 501 3.31 -16.19 -9.70
C PHE A 501 2.36 -16.42 -10.90
N HIS A 502 2.46 -17.59 -11.55
CA HIS A 502 1.70 -17.96 -12.74
C HIS A 502 0.88 -19.24 -12.54
N LEU A 503 0.43 -19.49 -11.29
CA LEU A 503 -0.50 -20.56 -10.92
C LEU A 503 -1.93 -20.28 -11.43
N ASN A 504 -2.06 -20.19 -12.75
CA ASN A 504 -3.32 -20.36 -13.46
C ASN A 504 -3.67 -21.85 -13.45
N ASP A 505 -4.61 -22.20 -12.55
CA ASP A 505 -5.43 -23.43 -12.42
C ASP A 505 -5.49 -23.89 -10.95
#